data_AF-A0A521RUX2-F1
#
_entry.id   AF-A0A521RUX2-F1
#
_cell.length_a   1.000
_cell.length_b   1.000
_cell.length_c   1.000
_cell.angle_alpha   90.00
_cell.angle_beta   90.00
_cell.angle_gamma   90.00
#
_symmetry.space_group_name_H-M   'P 1'
#
loop_
_entity.id
_entity.type
_entity.pdbx_description
1 polymer ?
#
loop_
_entity_poly.entity_id
_entity_poly.type
_entity_poly.pdbx_seq_one_letter_code
_entity_poly.pdbx_strand_id
1 'polypeptide(L)'
;MPKPRVLTKYEVDESRCILCGICVDACPYDALRDGNEFELSHTSRENPMIDLMALAAVDRETEMTYVRKERDWLQRATNEGRLIDRGKLLPVLPASLALGSGKGGDGGSALTTGHGPHGGHDGGGAGGTHAHAK
;
A
#
# COMPACT_ATOMS: atom_id res chain seq x y z
N MET A 1 8.53 16.20 -30.21
CA MET A 1 9.02 15.28 -29.14
C MET A 1 8.94 13.86 -29.67
N PRO A 2 9.98 13.02 -29.46
CA PRO A 2 9.90 11.60 -29.81
C PRO A 2 8.75 10.94 -29.06
N LYS A 3 8.03 10.03 -29.73
CA LYS A 3 6.97 9.24 -29.09
C LYS A 3 7.58 8.41 -27.94
N PRO A 4 6.96 8.41 -26.75
CA PRO A 4 7.44 7.57 -25.65
C PRO A 4 7.42 6.10 -26.07
N ARG A 5 8.53 5.39 -25.81
CA ARG A 5 8.60 3.94 -26.02
C ARG A 5 8.00 3.27 -24.79
N VAL A 6 6.95 2.48 -25.02
CA VAL A 6 6.30 1.69 -23.99
C VAL A 6 6.85 0.27 -24.07
N LEU A 7 7.37 -0.22 -22.95
CA LEU A 7 7.80 -1.60 -22.83
C LEU A 7 6.56 -2.49 -22.71
N THR A 8 6.37 -3.40 -23.66
CA THR A 8 5.19 -4.31 -23.69
C THR A 8 5.49 -5.70 -23.16
N LYS A 9 6.78 -6.09 -23.16
CA LYS A 9 7.23 -7.42 -22.80
C LYS A 9 8.66 -7.37 -22.29
N TYR A 10 8.93 -7.99 -21.15
CA TYR A 10 10.26 -8.07 -20.56
C TYR A 10 10.42 -9.42 -19.86
N GLU A 11 11.06 -10.36 -20.55
CA GLU A 11 11.24 -11.73 -20.05
C GLU A 11 12.72 -12.06 -19.89
N VAL A 12 13.04 -12.82 -18.84
CA VAL A 12 14.38 -13.36 -18.57
C VAL A 12 14.34 -14.87 -18.62
N ASP A 13 15.29 -15.45 -19.33
CA ASP A 13 15.49 -16.90 -19.37
C ASP A 13 16.44 -17.31 -18.24
N GLU A 14 15.86 -17.87 -17.19
CA GLU A 14 16.56 -18.30 -15.98
C GLU A 14 17.62 -19.37 -16.30
N SER A 15 17.39 -20.21 -17.31
CA SER A 15 18.35 -21.26 -17.70
C SER A 15 19.65 -20.72 -18.30
N ARG A 16 19.64 -19.48 -18.77
CA ARG A 16 20.80 -18.76 -19.31
C ARG A 16 21.32 -17.67 -18.38
N CYS A 17 20.53 -17.26 -17.39
CA CYS A 17 20.93 -16.27 -16.41
C CYS A 17 21.98 -16.88 -15.47
N ILE A 18 23.07 -16.15 -15.24
CA ILE A 18 24.12 -16.55 -14.28
C ILE A 18 24.03 -15.79 -12.95
N LEU A 19 22.92 -15.06 -12.72
CA LEU A 19 22.65 -14.29 -11.51
C LEU A 19 23.81 -13.35 -11.10
N CYS A 20 24.32 -12.60 -12.08
CA CYS A 20 25.50 -11.75 -11.91
C CYS A 20 25.19 -10.30 -11.47
N GLY A 21 23.92 -9.89 -11.43
CA GLY A 21 23.53 -8.51 -11.07
C GLY A 21 23.84 -7.42 -12.11
N ILE A 22 24.51 -7.73 -13.24
CA ILE A 22 24.89 -6.71 -14.25
C ILE A 22 23.67 -5.95 -14.80
N CYS A 23 22.51 -6.61 -14.93
CA CYS A 23 21.28 -5.96 -15.39
C CYS A 23 20.75 -4.92 -14.39
N VAL A 24 20.94 -5.13 -13.09
CA VAL A 24 20.59 -4.19 -12.02
C VAL A 24 21.51 -2.98 -12.10
N ASP A 25 22.82 -3.21 -12.15
CA ASP A 25 23.83 -2.14 -12.22
C ASP A 25 23.73 -1.30 -13.50
N ALA A 26 23.38 -1.94 -14.62
CA ALA A 26 23.23 -1.26 -15.91
C ALA A 26 21.95 -0.42 -15.99
N CYS A 27 20.98 -0.61 -15.09
CA CYS A 27 19.70 0.08 -15.15
C CYS A 27 19.83 1.52 -14.64
N PRO A 28 19.69 2.55 -15.49
CA PRO A 28 19.87 3.95 -15.06
C PRO A 28 18.69 4.50 -14.25
N TYR A 29 17.60 3.73 -14.16
CA TYR A 29 16.36 4.12 -13.50
C TYR A 29 16.03 3.25 -12.29
N ASP A 30 16.94 2.35 -11.90
CA ASP A 30 16.75 1.43 -10.76
C ASP A 30 15.42 0.65 -10.85
N ALA A 31 15.06 0.25 -12.07
CA ALA A 31 13.81 -0.46 -12.37
C ALA A 31 13.91 -1.98 -12.15
N LEU A 32 15.11 -2.50 -11.88
CA LEU A 32 15.40 -3.90 -11.65
C LEU A 32 16.09 -4.05 -10.30
N ARG A 33 15.76 -5.13 -9.58
CA ARG A 33 16.45 -5.53 -8.34
C ARG A 33 16.59 -7.04 -8.32
N ASP A 34 17.67 -7.52 -7.73
CA ASP A 34 17.78 -8.93 -7.37
C ASP A 34 16.95 -9.19 -6.11
N GLY A 35 16.07 -10.19 -6.20
CA GLY A 35 15.28 -10.66 -5.07
C GLY A 35 16.05 -11.64 -4.20
N ASN A 36 15.46 -11.99 -3.06
CA ASN A 36 16.05 -12.98 -2.14
C ASN A 36 15.58 -14.42 -2.41
N GLU A 37 14.79 -14.64 -3.46
CA GLU A 37 14.28 -15.95 -3.83
C GLU A 37 15.37 -16.78 -4.53
N PHE A 38 15.74 -17.92 -3.94
CA PHE A 38 16.79 -18.80 -4.46
C PHE A 38 16.29 -20.21 -4.80
N GLU A 39 15.06 -20.57 -4.39
CA GLU A 39 14.47 -21.90 -4.62
C GLU A 39 13.70 -21.96 -5.95
N LEU A 40 14.36 -21.62 -7.06
CA LEU A 40 13.74 -21.48 -8.39
C LEU A 40 13.72 -22.79 -9.22
N SER A 41 13.73 -23.95 -8.57
CA SER A 41 13.83 -25.23 -9.28
C SER A 41 12.56 -25.56 -10.08
N HIS A 42 12.70 -25.79 -11.39
CA HIS A 42 11.62 -26.23 -12.27
C HIS A 42 11.80 -27.68 -12.72
N THR A 43 10.69 -28.38 -12.95
CA THR A 43 10.67 -29.77 -13.46
C THR A 43 10.61 -29.86 -14.99
N SER A 44 10.28 -28.76 -15.67
CA SER A 44 10.12 -28.68 -17.13
C SER A 44 11.04 -27.61 -17.73
N ARG A 45 11.59 -27.87 -18.93
CA ARG A 45 12.51 -26.95 -19.63
C ARG A 45 11.83 -25.70 -20.22
N GLU A 46 10.52 -25.73 -20.36
CA GLU A 46 9.68 -24.62 -20.83
C GLU A 46 9.30 -23.64 -19.71
N ASN A 47 9.50 -24.03 -18.44
CA ASN A 47 9.16 -23.23 -17.26
C ASN A 47 10.19 -22.21 -16.74
N PRO A 48 11.47 -22.15 -17.15
CA PRO A 48 12.43 -21.19 -16.59
C PRO A 48 12.32 -19.79 -17.22
N MET A 49 11.16 -19.41 -17.79
CA MET A 49 10.96 -18.08 -18.36
C MET A 49 10.26 -17.17 -17.36
N ILE A 50 10.96 -16.13 -16.91
CA ILE A 50 10.47 -15.18 -15.91
C ILE A 50 9.93 -13.95 -16.65
N ASP A 51 8.63 -13.68 -16.53
CA ASP A 51 8.04 -12.40 -16.96
C ASP A 51 8.17 -11.38 -15.83
N LEU A 52 9.12 -10.46 -16.01
CA LEU A 52 9.42 -9.42 -15.02
C LEU A 52 8.34 -8.35 -14.96
N MET A 53 7.56 -8.15 -16.02
CA MET A 53 6.41 -7.23 -15.95
C MET A 53 5.29 -7.81 -15.08
N ALA A 54 5.04 -9.13 -15.21
CA ALA A 54 4.10 -9.83 -14.34
C ALA A 54 4.60 -9.81 -12.87
N LEU A 55 5.89 -10.08 -12.65
CA LEU A 55 6.48 -10.05 -11.31
C LEU A 55 6.39 -8.66 -10.67
N ALA A 56 6.68 -7.59 -11.41
CA ALA A 56 6.56 -6.21 -10.92
C ALA A 56 5.11 -5.79 -10.60
N ALA A 57 4.10 -6.43 -11.21
CA ALA A 57 2.71 -6.21 -10.84
C ALA A 57 2.40 -6.81 -9.47
N VAL A 58 2.89 -8.02 -9.20
CA VAL A 58 2.75 -8.71 -7.91
C VAL A 58 3.52 -7.98 -6.82
N ASP A 59 4.78 -7.60 -7.08
CA ASP A 59 5.63 -6.92 -6.09
C ASP A 59 4.98 -5.62 -5.60
N ARG A 60 4.46 -4.78 -6.52
CA ARG A 60 3.71 -3.57 -6.15
C ARG A 60 2.48 -3.86 -5.29
N GLU A 61 1.79 -4.97 -5.52
CA GLU A 61 0.67 -5.39 -4.67
C GLU A 61 1.17 -5.83 -3.28
N THR A 62 2.27 -6.56 -3.20
CA THR A 62 2.88 -6.99 -1.93
C THR A 62 3.46 -5.84 -1.12
N GLU A 63 4.12 -4.87 -1.75
CA GLU A 63 4.59 -3.64 -1.11
C GLU A 63 3.42 -2.81 -0.61
N MET A 64 2.36 -2.64 -1.42
CA MET A 64 1.16 -1.91 -1.01
C MET A 64 0.45 -2.60 0.15
N THR A 65 0.35 -3.93 0.14
CA THR A 65 -0.24 -4.69 1.25
C THR A 65 0.64 -4.64 2.49
N TYR A 66 1.98 -4.70 2.36
CA TYR A 66 2.91 -4.54 3.47
C TYR A 66 2.85 -3.14 4.08
N VAL A 67 2.94 -2.08 3.27
CA VAL A 67 2.83 -0.68 3.71
C VAL A 67 1.47 -0.43 4.37
N ARG A 68 0.38 -0.97 3.80
CA ARG A 68 -0.96 -0.86 4.40
C ARG A 68 -1.05 -1.65 5.70
N LYS A 69 -0.47 -2.84 5.78
CA LYS A 69 -0.38 -3.67 6.98
C LYS A 69 0.40 -2.98 8.09
N GLU A 70 1.52 -2.33 7.78
CA GLU A 70 2.34 -1.57 8.73
C GLU A 70 1.64 -0.29 9.17
N ARG A 71 1.07 0.49 8.23
CA ARG A 71 0.31 1.70 8.55
C ARG A 71 -0.90 1.41 9.44
N ASP A 72 -1.60 0.32 9.14
CA ASP A 72 -2.81 -0.07 9.85
C ASP A 72 -2.49 -1.02 11.03
N TRP A 73 -1.20 -1.19 11.38
CA TRP A 73 -0.73 -2.08 12.46
C TRP A 73 -1.43 -1.76 13.79
N LEU A 74 -1.55 -0.48 14.13
CA LEU A 74 -2.17 -0.03 15.38
C LEU A 74 -3.66 -0.41 15.44
N GLN A 75 -4.38 -0.24 14.33
CA GLN A 75 -5.80 -0.62 14.24
C GLN A 75 -5.96 -2.13 14.36
N ARG A 76 -5.13 -2.93 13.68
CA ARG A 76 -5.16 -4.40 13.81
C ARG A 76 -4.86 -4.85 15.23
N ALA A 77 -3.83 -4.29 15.86
CA ALA A 77 -3.47 -4.59 17.24
C ALA A 77 -4.62 -4.26 18.21
N THR A 78 -5.31 -3.14 18.00
CA THR A 78 -6.48 -2.74 18.80
C THR A 78 -7.66 -3.71 18.60
N ASN A 79 -7.94 -4.12 17.36
CA ASN A 79 -9.03 -5.07 17.04
C ASN A 79 -8.75 -6.48 17.58
N GLU A 80 -7.47 -6.88 17.62
CA GLU A 80 -7.00 -8.13 18.25
C GLU A 80 -7.00 -8.05 19.80
N GLY A 81 -7.40 -6.92 20.38
CA GLY A 81 -7.45 -6.71 21.83
C GLY A 81 -6.07 -6.55 22.49
N ARG A 82 -5.02 -6.27 21.71
CA ARG A 82 -3.67 -6.03 22.25
C ARG A 82 -3.68 -4.69 22.98
N LEU A 83 -3.29 -4.68 24.26
CA LEU A 83 -3.11 -3.47 25.06
C LEU A 83 -1.87 -2.72 24.53
N ILE A 84 -2.09 -1.62 23.81
CA ILE A 84 -1.00 -0.76 23.31
C ILE A 84 -0.84 0.44 24.25
N ASP A 85 0.36 0.56 24.83
CA ASP A 85 0.75 1.71 25.63
C ASP A 85 0.88 2.96 24.73
N ARG A 86 -0.06 3.91 24.90
CA ARG A 86 -0.07 5.17 24.14
C ARG A 86 1.17 6.03 24.35
N GLY A 87 1.91 5.84 25.45
CA GLY A 87 3.17 6.54 25.69
C GLY A 87 4.34 6.03 24.85
N LYS A 88 4.20 4.86 24.22
CA LYS A 88 5.22 4.23 23.36
C LYS A 88 4.91 4.32 21.87
N LEU A 89 3.77 4.90 21.50
CA LEU A 89 3.47 5.18 20.10
C LEU A 89 4.32 6.36 19.63
N LEU A 90 5.05 6.16 18.53
CA LEU A 90 5.67 7.28 17.83
C LEU A 90 4.55 8.25 17.42
N PRO A 91 4.62 9.53 17.84
CA PRO A 91 3.62 10.49 17.44
C PRO A 91 3.67 10.66 15.92
N VAL A 92 2.52 10.52 15.26
CA VAL A 92 2.35 11.14 13.94
C VAL A 92 2.60 12.62 14.18
N LEU A 93 3.63 13.18 13.53
CA LEU A 93 4.03 14.56 13.79
C LEU A 93 2.78 15.46 13.71
N PRO A 94 2.44 16.19 14.78
CA PRO A 94 1.31 17.11 14.75
C PRO A 94 1.54 18.15 13.65
N ALA A 95 0.46 18.64 13.04
CA ALA A 95 0.53 19.61 11.95
C ALA A 95 1.39 20.86 12.28
N SER A 96 1.51 21.18 13.58
CA SER A 96 2.36 22.25 14.12
C SER A 96 3.88 22.03 13.97
N LEU A 97 4.34 20.80 13.74
CA LEU A 97 5.75 20.47 13.49
C LEU A 97 6.04 20.21 11.99
N ALA A 98 5.00 20.17 11.14
CA ALA A 98 5.14 19.95 9.70
C ALA A 98 5.50 21.21 8.90
N LEU A 99 5.33 22.41 9.48
CA LEU A 99 5.80 23.67 8.91
C LEU A 99 6.88 24.28 9.82
N GLY A 100 8.06 24.48 9.26
CA GLY A 100 9.21 25.05 9.96
C GLY A 100 8.95 26.43 10.54
N SER A 101 9.36 26.59 11.80
CA SER A 101 9.83 27.77 12.52
C SER A 101 9.64 29.15 11.85
N GLY A 102 8.63 29.89 12.32
CA GLY A 102 8.50 31.35 12.18
C GLY A 102 8.09 31.97 13.52
N LYS A 103 8.87 32.94 14.00
CA LYS A 103 8.78 33.63 15.29
C LYS A 103 7.64 34.66 15.36
N GLY A 104 7.03 34.81 16.54
CA GLY A 104 6.20 35.96 16.98
C GLY A 104 4.70 35.83 16.62
N GLY A 105 3.72 36.19 17.44
CA GLY A 105 3.65 36.80 18.77
C GLY A 105 2.20 36.65 19.27
N ASP A 106 2.03 36.96 20.54
CA ASP A 106 0.83 37.12 21.36
C ASP A 106 -0.50 37.54 20.67
N GLY A 107 -1.60 36.96 21.17
CA GLY A 107 -2.97 37.45 20.95
C GLY A 107 -4.00 36.32 20.86
N GLY A 108 -4.61 35.95 22.00
CA GLY A 108 -5.63 34.91 22.03
C GLY A 108 -6.98 35.33 21.45
N SER A 109 -7.78 34.36 20.99
CA SER A 109 -9.24 34.39 21.17
C SER A 109 -9.92 33.05 20.87
N ALA A 110 -10.80 32.68 21.80
CA ALA A 110 -12.07 31.98 21.64
C ALA A 110 -12.13 30.51 21.15
N LEU A 111 -12.62 29.69 22.08
CA LEU A 111 -13.33 28.42 21.90
C LEU A 111 -14.48 28.47 20.88
N THR A 112 -15.00 27.26 20.61
CA THR A 112 -16.27 26.87 19.94
C THR A 112 -16.13 26.61 18.43
N THR A 113 -16.37 25.41 17.92
CA THR A 113 -17.71 24.82 17.65
C THR A 113 -17.48 23.32 17.38
N GLY A 114 -18.08 22.33 18.07
CA GLY A 114 -19.50 22.05 18.14
C GLY A 114 -20.00 21.30 16.89
N HIS A 115 -19.67 20.01 16.70
CA HIS A 115 -20.34 19.19 15.68
C HIS A 115 -21.40 18.31 16.36
N GLY A 116 -22.66 18.74 16.24
CA GLY A 116 -23.84 18.07 16.76
C GLY A 116 -24.27 16.83 15.94
N PRO A 117 -25.30 16.10 16.41
CA PRO A 117 -25.74 14.84 15.83
C PRO A 117 -26.62 15.05 14.59
N HIS A 118 -26.41 14.23 13.56
CA HIS A 118 -27.33 14.13 12.42
C HIS A 118 -28.64 13.47 12.86
N GLY A 119 -29.73 14.22 12.84
CA GLY A 119 -31.08 13.73 13.03
C GLY A 119 -31.89 13.76 11.72
N GLY A 120 -32.61 12.67 11.47
CA GLY A 120 -33.98 12.67 10.94
C GLY A 120 -34.17 12.80 9.43
N HIS A 121 -34.64 11.73 8.79
CA HIS A 121 -35.66 11.80 7.73
C HIS A 121 -36.61 10.61 7.93
N ASP A 122 -37.87 10.92 8.24
CA ASP A 122 -38.93 9.98 8.62
C ASP A 122 -39.85 9.62 7.43
N GLY A 123 -40.40 8.40 7.51
CA GLY A 123 -41.65 7.96 6.88
C GLY A 123 -41.49 7.25 5.53
N GLY A 124 -41.97 6.03 5.26
CA GLY A 124 -42.91 5.14 5.96
C GLY A 124 -43.93 4.58 4.96
N GLY A 125 -44.06 3.24 4.84
CA GLY A 125 -45.31 2.60 4.40
C GLY A 125 -45.28 1.49 3.33
N ALA A 126 -45.54 0.26 3.79
CA ALA A 126 -46.38 -0.81 3.21
C ALA A 126 -45.82 -1.82 2.17
N GLY A 127 -45.71 -3.08 2.62
CA GLY A 127 -46.47 -4.21 2.05
C GLY A 127 -45.77 -5.13 1.04
N GLY A 128 -45.79 -6.44 1.31
CA GLY A 128 -45.66 -7.47 0.27
C GLY A 128 -44.83 -8.70 0.63
N THR A 129 -45.51 -9.75 1.09
CA THR A 129 -44.97 -11.10 1.31
C THR A 129 -44.78 -11.85 -0.01
N HIS A 130 -43.60 -12.45 -0.25
CA HIS A 130 -43.41 -13.57 -1.17
C HIS A 130 -42.34 -14.49 -0.55
N ALA A 131 -42.71 -15.60 0.11
CA ALA A 131 -43.01 -16.90 -0.50
C ALA A 131 -41.84 -17.45 -1.35
N HIS A 132 -40.88 -18.10 -0.71
CA HIS A 132 -40.01 -19.06 -1.38
C HIS A 132 -40.74 -20.39 -1.48
N ALA A 133 -41.17 -20.72 -2.69
CA ALA A 133 -41.59 -22.07 -3.05
C ALA A 133 -40.40 -22.79 -3.70
N LYS A 134 -40.12 -23.98 -3.16
CA LYS A 134 -39.40 -25.14 -3.73
C LYS A 134 -38.01 -24.93 -4.33
#